data_AF-A0A4R6YA38-F1
#
_entry.id   AF-A0A4R6YA38-F1
#
_cell.length_a   1.000
_cell.length_b   1.000
_cell.length_c   1.000
_cell.angle_alpha   90.00
_cell.angle_beta   90.00
_cell.angle_gamma   90.00
#
_symmetry.space_group_name_H-M   'P 1'
#
loop_
_entity.id
_entity.type
_entity.pdbx_description
1 polymer ?
#
loop_
_entity_poly.entity_id
_entity_poly.type
_entity_poly.pdbx_seq_one_letter_code
_entity_poly.pdbx_strand_id
1 'polypeptide(L)'
;MNVNIEEDIIKATLNDVMAESGGAFTLTKAELAELLFAQVGLNKREAKEMVEAFFEEIRNALERGELVKLSGFGNFSVRDKASRPGRNPKTGEMVPIAARRVVTFHASQKFKNAVEGVTNAEPSATSLSA
;
A
#
# COMPACT_ATOMS: atom_id res chain seq x y z
N MET A 1 -8.25 28.17 8.26
CA MET A 1 -9.21 27.04 8.32
C MET A 1 -9.14 26.33 6.98
N ASN A 2 -8.18 25.41 6.82
CA ASN A 2 -8.18 24.51 5.67
C ASN A 2 -8.90 23.26 6.13
N VAL A 3 -10.20 23.21 5.85
CA VAL A 3 -11.00 22.02 6.09
C VAL A 3 -10.62 21.06 4.97
N ASN A 4 -9.97 19.95 5.31
CA ASN A 4 -9.67 18.85 4.38
C ASN A 4 -10.98 18.09 4.07
N ILE A 5 -11.96 18.77 3.46
CA ILE A 5 -13.31 18.27 3.21
C ILE A 5 -13.25 16.94 2.43
N GLU A 6 -12.27 16.78 1.53
CA GLU A 6 -12.08 15.53 0.79
C GLU A 6 -11.57 14.37 1.67
N GLU A 7 -10.62 14.59 2.59
CA GLU A 7 -10.15 13.54 3.51
C GLU A 7 -11.23 13.12 4.52
N ASP A 8 -12.06 14.06 4.96
CA ASP A 8 -13.15 13.79 5.91
C ASP A 8 -14.30 13.03 5.25
N ILE A 9 -14.63 13.32 3.98
CA ILE A 9 -15.60 12.53 3.21
C ILE A 9 -15.06 11.10 3.00
N ILE A 10 -13.78 10.95 2.66
CA ILE A 10 -13.15 9.64 2.47
C ILE A 10 -13.21 8.81 3.76
N LYS A 11 -12.87 9.42 4.90
CA LYS A 11 -12.97 8.76 6.22
C LYS A 11 -14.40 8.44 6.60
N ALA A 12 -15.35 9.32 6.28
CA ALA A 12 -16.78 9.09 6.55
C ALA A 12 -17.33 7.93 5.70
N THR A 13 -17.05 7.89 4.39
CA THR A 13 -17.48 6.79 3.52
C THR A 13 -16.80 5.46 3.89
N LEU A 14 -15.52 5.49 4.25
CA LEU A 14 -14.83 4.30 4.77
C LEU A 14 -15.41 3.85 6.11
N ASN A 15 -15.73 4.79 7.02
CA ASN A 15 -16.37 4.47 8.29
C ASN A 15 -17.76 3.87 8.11
N ASP A 16 -18.56 4.36 7.16
CA ASP A 16 -19.90 3.83 6.88
C ASP A 16 -19.81 2.41 6.31
N VAL A 17 -18.87 2.14 5.39
CA VAL A 17 -18.59 0.78 4.89
C VAL A 17 -18.07 -0.14 6.01
N MET A 18 -17.27 0.39 6.93
CA MET A 18 -16.76 -0.35 8.09
C MET A 18 -17.81 -0.57 9.19
N ALA A 19 -18.79 0.32 9.34
CA ALA A 19 -19.85 0.22 10.35
C ALA A 19 -20.89 -0.86 9.98
N GLU A 20 -21.15 -1.06 8.68
CA GLU A 20 -22.03 -2.12 8.16
C GLU A 20 -21.38 -3.52 8.24
N SER A 21 -20.06 -3.58 8.30
CA SER A 21 -19.28 -4.81 8.34
C SER A 21 -18.83 -5.12 9.77
N GLY A 22 -19.66 -5.80 10.56
CA GLY A 22 -19.38 -6.26 11.93
C GLY A 22 -18.25 -7.30 12.07
N GLY A 23 -17.16 -7.16 11.30
CA GLY A 23 -15.99 -8.02 11.24
C GLY A 23 -14.95 -7.45 10.25
N ALA A 24 -13.68 -7.82 10.41
CA ALA A 24 -12.54 -7.25 9.70
C ALA A 24 -12.78 -7.04 8.18
N PHE A 25 -12.88 -5.77 7.77
CA PHE A 25 -13.00 -5.39 6.37
C PHE A 25 -11.70 -5.74 5.62
N THR A 26 -11.80 -6.58 4.59
CA THR A 26 -10.68 -6.90 3.70
C THR A 26 -10.78 -6.04 2.45
N LEU A 27 -9.86 -5.09 2.29
CA LEU A 27 -9.82 -4.24 1.09
C LEU A 27 -9.42 -5.07 -0.14
N THR A 28 -10.33 -5.21 -1.10
CA THR A 28 -10.10 -5.93 -2.36
C THR A 28 -10.01 -4.97 -3.55
N LYS A 29 -9.59 -5.47 -4.73
CA LYS A 29 -9.63 -4.70 -5.98
C LYS A 29 -11.04 -4.17 -6.31
N ALA A 30 -12.09 -4.93 -6.00
CA ALA A 30 -13.47 -4.51 -6.24
C ALA A 30 -13.84 -3.33 -5.33
N GLU A 31 -13.47 -3.41 -4.05
CA GLU A 31 -13.68 -2.32 -3.09
C GLU A 31 -12.92 -1.05 -3.51
N LEU A 32 -11.67 -1.18 -3.98
CA LEU A 32 -10.91 -0.03 -4.50
C LEU A 32 -11.61 0.64 -5.70
N ALA A 33 -12.17 -0.14 -6.62
CA ALA A 33 -12.90 0.40 -7.76
C ALA A 33 -14.20 1.10 -7.34
N GLU A 34 -14.94 0.55 -6.36
CA GLU A 34 -16.14 1.18 -5.83
C GLU A 34 -15.82 2.49 -5.10
N LEU A 35 -14.72 2.52 -4.33
CA LEU A 35 -14.23 3.74 -3.68
C LEU A 35 -13.84 4.82 -4.71
N LEU A 36 -13.17 4.45 -5.81
CA LEU A 36 -12.84 5.40 -6.88
C LEU A 36 -14.09 5.90 -7.62
N PHE A 37 -15.08 5.04 -7.84
CA PHE A 37 -16.39 5.45 -8.38
C PHE A 37 -17.04 6.48 -7.46
N ALA A 38 -17.08 6.23 -6.15
CA ALA A 38 -17.70 7.11 -5.17
C ALA A 38 -16.94 8.45 -4.99
N GLN A 39 -15.61 8.43 -5.04
CA GLN A 39 -14.78 9.61 -4.76
C GLN A 39 -14.54 10.48 -5.99
N VAL A 40 -14.21 9.86 -7.13
CA VAL A 40 -13.75 10.58 -8.33
C VAL A 40 -14.89 10.73 -9.35
N GLY A 41 -16.02 10.06 -9.14
CA GLY A 41 -17.15 10.08 -10.07
C GLY A 41 -16.86 9.38 -11.40
N LEU A 42 -15.78 8.60 -11.47
CA LEU A 42 -15.48 7.73 -12.61
C LEU A 42 -16.62 6.73 -12.78
N ASN A 43 -16.92 6.29 -13.99
CA ASN A 43 -17.86 5.19 -14.14
C ASN A 43 -17.25 3.88 -13.63
N LYS A 44 -18.07 2.91 -13.21
CA LYS A 44 -17.59 1.66 -12.58
C LYS A 44 -16.61 0.87 -13.47
N ARG A 45 -16.78 0.97 -14.79
CA ARG A 45 -15.88 0.31 -15.75
C ARG A 45 -14.50 0.96 -15.72
N GLU A 46 -14.44 2.28 -15.85
CA GLU A 46 -13.20 3.07 -15.80
C GLU A 46 -12.48 2.91 -14.46
N ALA A 47 -13.21 2.94 -13.35
CA ALA A 47 -12.61 2.73 -12.03
C ALA A 47 -11.95 1.34 -11.92
N LYS A 48 -12.62 0.29 -12.41
CA LYS A 48 -12.05 -1.06 -12.46
C LYS A 48 -10.83 -1.15 -13.37
N GLU A 49 -10.92 -0.57 -14.57
CA GLU A 49 -9.82 -0.54 -15.54
C GLU A 49 -8.61 0.22 -14.98
N MET A 50 -8.82 1.33 -14.27
CA MET A 50 -7.77 2.11 -13.65
C MET A 50 -7.06 1.34 -12.54
N VAL A 51 -7.80 0.68 -11.65
CA VAL A 51 -7.22 -0.15 -10.58
C VAL A 51 -6.40 -1.28 -11.19
N GLU A 52 -6.91 -1.95 -12.22
CA GLU A 52 -6.19 -3.04 -12.87
C GLU A 52 -4.92 -2.54 -13.55
N ALA A 53 -5.02 -1.48 -14.35
CA ALA A 53 -3.88 -0.87 -15.04
C ALA A 53 -2.79 -0.41 -14.07
N PHE A 54 -3.18 0.19 -12.93
CA PHE A 54 -2.23 0.62 -11.91
C PHE A 54 -1.38 -0.55 -11.36
N PHE A 55 -2.01 -1.66 -10.99
CA PHE A 55 -1.28 -2.82 -10.49
C PHE A 55 -0.47 -3.52 -11.58
N GLU A 56 -0.95 -3.49 -12.82
CA GLU A 56 -0.24 -4.07 -13.94
C GLU A 56 1.03 -3.29 -14.28
N GLU A 57 1.01 -1.96 -14.23
CA GLU A 57 2.22 -1.14 -14.40
C GLU A 57 3.28 -1.44 -13.32
N ILE A 58 2.85 -1.63 -12.06
CA ILE A 58 3.76 -2.03 -10.98
C ILE A 58 4.36 -3.41 -11.26
N ARG A 59 3.53 -4.38 -11.69
CA ARG A 59 4.00 -5.72 -12.07
C ARG A 59 5.04 -5.63 -13.18
N ASN A 60 4.73 -4.94 -14.26
CA ASN A 60 5.59 -4.80 -15.43
C ASN A 60 6.95 -4.18 -15.06
N ALA A 61 6.96 -3.14 -14.23
CA ALA A 61 8.20 -2.54 -13.74
C ALA A 61 9.04 -3.54 -12.92
N LEU A 62 8.40 -4.29 -12.01
CA LEU A 62 9.10 -5.27 -11.17
C LEU A 62 9.59 -6.48 -11.97
N GLU A 63 8.89 -6.91 -13.01
CA GLU A 63 9.36 -7.99 -13.90
C GLU A 63 10.66 -7.61 -14.61
N ARG A 64 10.78 -6.33 -15.01
CA ARG A 64 12.01 -5.77 -15.57
C ARG A 64 13.13 -5.55 -14.55
N GLY A 65 12.86 -5.77 -13.26
CA GLY A 65 13.82 -5.54 -12.18
C GLY A 65 13.93 -4.09 -11.75
N GLU A 66 12.97 -3.24 -12.14
CA GLU A 66 12.98 -1.81 -11.81
C GLU A 66 12.51 -1.56 -10.38
N LEU A 67 12.93 -0.43 -9.83
CA LEU A 67 12.53 0.03 -8.50
C LEU A 67 11.28 0.91 -8.62
N VAL A 68 10.17 0.47 -8.03
CA VAL A 68 8.93 1.26 -7.98
C VAL A 68 8.90 2.05 -6.67
N LYS A 69 8.82 3.39 -6.77
CA LYS A 69 8.73 4.29 -5.61
C LYS A 69 7.38 4.99 -5.61
N LEU A 70 6.60 4.77 -4.56
CA LEU A 70 5.33 5.44 -4.32
C LEU A 70 5.51 6.38 -3.13
N SER A 71 5.65 7.68 -3.41
CA SER A 71 5.87 8.70 -2.38
C SER A 71 4.78 8.64 -1.30
N GLY A 72 5.16 8.76 -0.03
CA GLY A 72 4.24 8.68 1.10
C GLY A 72 3.71 7.27 1.43
N PHE A 73 3.89 6.29 0.54
CA PHE A 73 3.47 4.91 0.76
C PHE A 73 4.68 3.99 1.02
N GLY A 74 5.57 3.84 0.05
CA GLY A 74 6.73 2.96 0.16
C GLY A 74 7.42 2.68 -1.17
N ASN A 75 8.28 1.67 -1.18
CA ASN A 75 8.94 1.20 -2.40
C ASN A 75 8.84 -0.31 -2.56
N PHE A 76 8.69 -0.75 -3.80
CA PHE A 76 8.79 -2.14 -4.20
C PHE A 76 10.11 -2.34 -4.93
N SER A 77 10.91 -3.29 -4.46
CA SER A 77 12.20 -3.63 -5.05
C SER A 77 12.32 -5.13 -5.28
N VAL A 78 13.08 -5.46 -6.31
CA VAL A 78 13.39 -6.83 -6.68
C VAL A 78 14.73 -7.20 -6.10
N ARG A 79 14.80 -8.34 -5.39
CA ARG A 79 16.05 -8.86 -4.84
C ARG A 79 16.28 -10.30 -5.27
N ASP A 80 17.48 -10.58 -5.74
CA ASP A 80 17.91 -11.94 -6.00
C ASP A 80 18.41 -12.57 -4.70
N LYS A 81 17.87 -13.74 -4.37
CA LYS A 81 18.22 -14.53 -3.19
C LYS A 81 19.02 -15.74 -3.64
N ALA A 82 20.23 -15.91 -3.09
CA ALA A 82 21.05 -17.08 -3.32
C ALA A 82 20.43 -18.34 -2.72
N SER A 83 20.82 -19.50 -3.26
CA SER A 83 20.44 -20.78 -2.67
C SER A 83 21.07 -20.94 -1.28
N ARG A 84 20.31 -21.53 -0.36
CA ARG A 84 20.74 -21.74 1.02
C ARG A 84 20.11 -23.01 1.58
N PRO A 85 20.73 -23.66 2.58
CA PRO A 85 20.10 -24.77 3.27
C PRO A 85 18.79 -24.31 3.94
N GLY A 86 17.72 -25.07 3.72
CA GLY A 86 16.44 -24.94 4.39
C GLY A 86 16.09 -26.23 5.12
N ARG A 87 15.01 -26.17 5.90
CA ARG A 87 14.51 -27.30 6.67
C ARG A 87 13.02 -27.44 6.44
N ASN A 88 12.56 -28.66 6.16
CA ASN A 88 11.12 -28.92 6.12
C ASN A 88 10.55 -28.76 7.53
N PRO A 89 9.60 -27.83 7.78
CA PRO A 89 9.08 -27.58 9.11
C PRO A 89 8.32 -28.78 9.70
N LYS A 90 7.87 -29.74 8.87
CA LYS A 90 7.15 -30.94 9.33
C LYS A 90 8.08 -32.13 9.59
N THR A 91 9.04 -32.40 8.70
CA THR A 91 9.90 -33.60 8.78
C THR A 91 11.29 -33.32 9.35
N GLY A 92 11.72 -32.06 9.36
CA GLY A 92 13.04 -31.67 9.84
C GLY A 92 14.19 -31.99 8.88
N GLU A 93 13.91 -32.55 7.71
CA GLU A 93 14.90 -32.86 6.68
C GLU A 93 15.49 -31.59 6.07
N MET A 94 16.77 -31.67 5.70
CA MET A 94 17.50 -30.60 5.03
C MET A 94 17.09 -30.55 3.56
N VAL A 95 16.36 -29.52 3.18
CA VAL A 95 15.92 -29.29 1.79
C VAL A 95 16.49 -27.94 1.33
N PRO A 96 17.31 -27.90 0.26
CA PRO A 96 17.87 -26.64 -0.22
C PRO A 96 16.75 -25.71 -0.72
N ILE A 97 16.83 -24.44 -0.35
CA ILE A 97 15.97 -23.39 -0.90
C ILE A 97 16.67 -22.90 -2.16
N ALA A 98 16.01 -23.06 -3.31
CA ALA A 98 16.56 -22.64 -4.59
C ALA A 98 16.81 -21.12 -4.65
N ALA A 99 17.80 -20.72 -5.43
CA ALA A 99 18.00 -19.32 -5.76
C ALA A 99 16.76 -18.79 -6.51
N ARG A 100 16.30 -17.60 -6.13
CA ARG A 100 15.08 -17.01 -6.70
C ARG A 100 15.07 -15.51 -6.57
N ARG A 101 14.29 -14.88 -7.44
CA ARG A 101 13.97 -13.46 -7.38
C ARG A 101 12.76 -13.25 -6.46
N VAL A 102 12.85 -12.29 -5.55
CA VAL A 102 11.76 -11.94 -4.63
C VAL A 102 11.45 -10.45 -4.73
N VAL A 103 10.17 -10.10 -4.67
CA VAL A 103 9.73 -8.72 -4.50
C VAL A 103 9.69 -8.41 -3.01
N THR A 104 10.23 -7.26 -2.61
CA THR A 104 10.16 -6.75 -1.25
C THR A 104 9.51 -5.37 -1.23
N PHE A 105 8.55 -5.18 -0.33
CA PHE A 105 7.96 -3.88 -0.05
C PHE A 105 8.61 -3.27 1.19
N HIS A 106 9.03 -2.02 1.11
CA HIS A 106 9.48 -1.24 2.25
C HIS A 106 8.55 -0.04 2.44
N ALA A 107 7.80 -0.05 3.54
CA ALA A 107 6.93 1.05 3.93
C ALA A 107 7.74 2.32 4.20
N SER A 108 7.24 3.45 3.72
CA SER A 108 7.80 4.77 4.01
C SER A 108 7.59 5.14 5.49
N GLN A 109 8.38 6.09 6.00
CA GLN A 109 8.20 6.57 7.37
C GLN A 109 6.81 7.19 7.57
N LYS A 110 6.31 7.94 6.57
CA LYS A 110 4.97 8.53 6.60
C LYS A 110 3.89 7.45 6.79
N PHE A 111 4.00 6.35 6.05
CA PHE A 111 3.04 5.25 6.15
C PHE A 111 3.13 4.53 7.51
N LYS A 112 4.34 4.24 8.00
CA LYS A 112 4.54 3.62 9.31
C LYS A 112 3.95 4.47 10.43
N ASN A 113 4.26 5.77 10.44
CA ASN A 113 3.75 6.71 11.44
C ASN A 113 2.22 6.77 11.43
N ALA A 114 1.59 6.77 10.24
CA ALA A 114 0.14 6.76 10.11
C ALA A 114 -0.49 5.49 10.69
N VAL A 115 0.16 4.33 10.54
CA VAL A 115 -0.30 3.05 11.11
C VAL A 115 -0.06 2.97 12.62
N GLU A 116 1.04 3.52 13.11
CA GLU A 116 1.37 3.58 14.54
C GLU A 116 0.52 4.63 15.30
N GLY A 117 -0.22 5.48 14.58
CA GLY A 117 -1.01 6.57 15.15
C GLY A 117 -0.17 7.77 15.59
N VAL A 118 1.11 7.83 15.20
CA VAL A 118 2.01 8.95 15.48
C VAL A 118 1.79 10.01 14.41
N THR A 119 0.80 10.87 14.60
CA THR A 119 0.70 12.12 13.84
C THR A 119 1.85 13.01 14.30
N ASN A 120 2.97 13.00 13.56
CA ASN A 120 3.94 14.08 13.66
C ASN A 120 3.24 15.34 13.17
N ALA A 121 2.60 16.05 14.11
CA ALA A 121 2.26 17.45 13.94
C ALA A 121 3.53 18.15 13.47
N GLU A 122 3.46 18.80 12.32
CA GLU A 122 4.59 19.53 11.77
C GLU A 122 5.13 20.50 12.84
N PRO A 123 6.46 20.58 13.05
CA PRO A 123 7.00 21.75 13.71
C PRO A 123 6.72 22.93 12.79
N SER A 124 5.73 23.73 13.16
CA SER A 124 5.47 25.03 12.54
C SER A 124 6.77 25.81 12.48
N ALA A 125 7.09 26.30 11.28
CA ALA A 125 8.13 27.29 11.09
C ALA A 125 7.86 28.47 12.03
N THR A 126 8.64 28.57 13.11
CA THR A 126 8.81 29.83 13.82
C THR A 126 10.02 30.52 13.22
N SER A 127 9.75 31.40 12.26
CA SER A 127 10.57 32.59 12.09
C SER A 127 10.55 33.40 13.39
N LEU A 128 11.69 33.58 14.03
CA LEU A 128 11.94 34.69 14.93
C LEU A 128 13.44 35.02 14.93
N SER A 129 13.71 36.17 14.30
CA SER A 129 14.85 37.08 14.41
C SER A 129 15.86 36.87 15.56
N ALA A 130 17.14 36.89 15.19
CA ALA A 130 18.18 37.72 15.81
C ALA A 130 19.25 38.05 14.78
#